data_AF-A0A1H1GEN6-F1
#
_entry.id   AF-A0A1H1GEN6-F1
#
_cell.length_a   1.000
_cell.length_b   1.000
_cell.length_c   1.000
_cell.angle_alpha   90.00
_cell.angle_beta   90.00
_cell.angle_gamma   90.00
#
_symmetry.space_group_name_H-M   'P 1'
#
loop_
_entity.id
_entity.type
_entity.pdbx_description
1 polymer ?
#
loop_
_entity_poly.entity_id
_entity_poly.type
_entity_poly.pdbx_seq_one_letter_code
_entity_poly.pdbx_strand_id
1 'polypeptide(L)'
;MIERYTREEMGAIWTEENKFNAWLEVEILACEAWSELGVIPAEDVKKIRQNASFSLERIYEIEQETRHDVVAFTRAVSETLGDERKWVHYGLTSTDVVDTALSYQLKQANEIIRKDLHAFIEILKNKAIEHKHTVMMGRTHGVHAEPTTFGLKLALWYEEMTRNLERFEMAAKGVEFGKLSGAVGTYANIDPFVEQYVCEKLGLTPAPVSTQTLQRDRHAAYVSAVTLAATSIEKFATEIRGLQKTETREVEEFFAKGQKGSSAMPHKRNPIGSENMTGMARVLRGQMVTAFENVSLWHERDISHSSAERVILPDSTIALNYMLNRFSNIVKKLTVFPENMKRNIDKTHGVIFSQRVLLALIEKGMAREAAYDIVQPKAMHAWETETHFKQLVEADEQISTKLSQAEIDDCFDYTYHLKNVDAIFNRIGLEVK
;
A
#
# COMPACT_ATOMS: atom_id res chain seq x y z
N MET A 1 13.35 3.91 -9.54
CA MET A 1 13.70 3.61 -8.14
C MET A 1 15.10 3.02 -8.17
N ILE A 2 15.91 3.31 -7.16
CA ILE A 2 17.29 2.79 -7.13
C ILE A 2 17.29 1.28 -6.84
N GLU A 3 18.29 0.57 -7.38
CA GLU A 3 18.46 -0.89 -7.30
C GLU A 3 18.27 -1.45 -5.88
N ARG A 4 18.77 -0.75 -4.86
CA ARG A 4 18.64 -1.12 -3.44
C ARG A 4 17.20 -1.36 -2.98
N TYR A 5 16.23 -0.69 -3.60
CA TYR A 5 14.81 -0.77 -3.27
C TYR A 5 14.00 -1.43 -4.37
N THR A 6 14.66 -2.12 -5.30
CA THR A 6 14.03 -2.85 -6.40
C THR A 6 14.14 -4.35 -6.15
N ARG A 7 13.01 -5.04 -6.08
CA ARG A 7 12.98 -6.51 -6.07
C ARG A 7 12.93 -7.00 -7.52
N GLU A 8 13.63 -8.09 -7.79
CA GLU A 8 13.83 -8.64 -9.15
C GLU A 8 12.53 -8.79 -9.93
N GLU A 9 11.50 -9.39 -9.33
CA GLU A 9 10.18 -9.64 -9.95
C GLU A 9 9.49 -8.37 -10.46
N MET A 10 9.58 -7.24 -9.73
CA MET A 10 8.98 -5.98 -10.13
C MET A 10 9.92 -5.19 -11.06
N GLY A 11 11.24 -5.28 -10.83
CA GLY A 11 12.24 -4.66 -11.69
C GLY A 11 12.22 -5.21 -13.11
N ALA A 12 12.02 -6.52 -13.27
CA ALA A 12 11.97 -7.21 -14.56
C ALA A 12 10.87 -6.64 -15.49
N ILE A 13 9.72 -6.26 -14.92
CA ILE A 13 8.59 -5.68 -15.66
C ILE A 13 8.97 -4.35 -16.33
N TRP A 14 9.78 -3.55 -15.65
CA TRP A 14 10.15 -2.19 -16.07
C TRP A 14 11.47 -2.12 -16.84
N THR A 15 11.99 -3.27 -17.28
CA THR A 15 13.15 -3.30 -18.19
C THR A 15 12.75 -2.81 -19.57
N GLU A 16 13.73 -2.23 -20.28
CA GLU A 16 13.56 -1.83 -21.67
C GLU A 16 13.25 -3.02 -22.57
N GLU A 17 13.85 -4.18 -22.28
CA GLU A 17 13.56 -5.43 -22.99
C GLU A 17 12.09 -5.85 -22.83
N ASN A 18 11.54 -5.86 -21.60
CA ASN A 18 10.13 -6.19 -21.41
C ASN A 18 9.19 -5.14 -22.04
N LYS A 19 9.56 -3.86 -22.01
CA LYS A 19 8.82 -2.80 -22.71
C LYS A 19 8.72 -3.08 -24.22
N PHE A 20 9.83 -3.34 -24.89
CA PHE A 20 9.82 -3.60 -26.33
C PHE A 20 9.23 -4.97 -26.69
N ASN A 21 9.32 -5.97 -25.81
CA ASN A 21 8.56 -7.22 -25.95
C ASN A 21 7.04 -6.96 -25.90
N ALA A 22 6.57 -6.10 -25.00
CA ALA A 22 5.17 -5.71 -24.94
C ALA A 22 4.74 -4.92 -26.20
N TRP A 23 5.60 -4.04 -26.73
CA TRP A 23 5.33 -3.34 -27.99
C TRP A 23 5.22 -4.32 -29.16
N LEU A 24 6.14 -5.29 -29.24
CA LEU A 24 6.13 -6.32 -30.26
C LEU A 24 4.85 -7.16 -30.19
N GLU A 25 4.43 -7.56 -28.99
CA GLU A 25 3.20 -8.34 -28.84
C GLU A 25 1.97 -7.56 -29.31
N VAL A 26 1.86 -6.25 -28.99
CA VAL A 26 0.77 -5.40 -29.50
C VAL A 26 0.76 -5.34 -31.03
N GLU A 27 1.92 -5.14 -31.66
CA GLU A 27 2.05 -5.09 -33.13
C GLU A 27 1.61 -6.40 -33.80
N ILE A 28 2.07 -7.53 -33.28
CA ILE A 28 1.75 -8.83 -33.87
C ILE A 28 0.26 -9.13 -33.69
N LEU A 29 -0.32 -8.86 -32.51
CA LEU A 29 -1.75 -9.04 -32.27
C LEU A 29 -2.61 -8.12 -33.16
N ALA A 30 -2.15 -6.90 -33.44
CA ALA A 30 -2.83 -6.00 -34.36
C ALA A 30 -2.84 -6.57 -35.79
N CYS A 31 -1.72 -7.14 -36.24
CA CYS A 31 -1.65 -7.83 -37.53
C CYS A 31 -2.58 -9.06 -37.59
N GLU A 32 -2.62 -9.86 -36.52
CA GLU A 32 -3.55 -10.99 -36.40
C GLU A 32 -5.01 -10.54 -36.51
N ALA A 33 -5.40 -9.49 -35.81
CA ALA A 33 -6.76 -8.97 -35.88
C ALA A 33 -7.14 -8.51 -37.30
N TRP A 34 -6.22 -7.82 -37.99
CA TRP A 34 -6.42 -7.46 -39.40
C TRP A 34 -6.52 -8.66 -40.32
N SER A 35 -5.88 -9.78 -39.97
CA SER A 35 -5.98 -11.03 -40.73
C SER A 35 -7.34 -11.71 -40.55
N GLU A 36 -7.90 -11.70 -39.33
CA GLU A 36 -9.27 -12.14 -39.06
C GLU A 36 -10.30 -11.32 -39.86
N LEU A 37 -10.01 -10.04 -40.13
CA LEU A 37 -10.81 -9.18 -41.02
C LEU A 37 -10.55 -9.39 -42.52
N GLY A 38 -9.58 -10.25 -42.89
CA GLY A 38 -9.21 -10.52 -44.27
C GLY A 38 -8.41 -9.42 -44.97
N VAL A 39 -7.91 -8.42 -44.24
CA VAL A 39 -7.10 -7.32 -44.79
C VAL A 39 -5.65 -7.75 -44.99
N ILE A 40 -5.10 -8.49 -44.03
CA ILE A 40 -3.72 -9.00 -44.09
C ILE A 40 -3.74 -10.50 -44.35
N PRO A 41 -3.00 -11.01 -45.35
CA PRO A 41 -2.91 -12.45 -45.60
C PRO A 41 -2.43 -13.23 -44.37
N ALA A 42 -3.10 -14.32 -44.02
CA ALA A 42 -2.75 -15.14 -42.85
C ALA A 42 -1.30 -15.68 -42.91
N GLU A 43 -0.79 -15.97 -44.11
CA GLU A 43 0.60 -16.39 -44.30
C GLU A 43 1.62 -15.29 -43.96
N ASP A 44 1.29 -14.02 -44.21
CA ASP A 44 2.15 -12.89 -43.84
C ASP A 44 2.18 -12.72 -42.32
N VAL A 45 1.02 -12.79 -41.65
CA VAL A 45 0.94 -12.72 -40.18
C VAL A 45 1.68 -13.88 -39.51
N LYS A 46 1.56 -15.09 -40.05
CA LYS A 46 2.30 -16.25 -39.55
C LYS A 46 3.82 -16.03 -39.62
N LYS A 47 4.32 -15.44 -40.70
CA LYS A 47 5.75 -15.06 -40.80
C LYS A 47 6.12 -13.99 -39.78
N ILE A 48 5.30 -12.96 -39.61
CA ILE A 48 5.52 -11.91 -38.60
C ILE A 48 5.62 -12.54 -37.21
N ARG A 49 4.64 -13.36 -36.78
CA ARG A 49 4.65 -14.02 -35.46
C ARG A 49 5.87 -14.92 -35.25
N GLN A 50 6.38 -15.55 -36.31
CA GLN A 50 7.53 -16.48 -36.22
C GLN A 50 8.88 -15.76 -36.22
N ASN A 51 9.01 -14.68 -36.99
CA ASN A 51 10.31 -14.09 -37.32
C ASN A 51 10.53 -12.70 -36.72
N ALA A 52 9.46 -11.97 -36.36
CA ALA A 52 9.60 -10.62 -35.84
C ALA A 52 10.36 -10.63 -34.51
N SER A 53 11.43 -9.85 -34.48
CA SER A 53 12.29 -9.70 -33.30
C SER A 53 12.90 -8.31 -33.30
N PHE A 54 13.66 -7.96 -32.27
CA PHE A 54 14.38 -6.71 -32.18
C PHE A 54 15.66 -6.88 -31.37
N SER A 55 16.56 -5.90 -31.44
CA SER A 55 17.66 -5.75 -30.48
C SER A 55 17.68 -4.33 -29.91
N LEU A 56 17.92 -4.22 -28.60
CA LEU A 56 17.97 -2.93 -27.90
C LEU A 56 19.03 -2.00 -28.49
N GLU A 57 20.22 -2.54 -28.77
CA GLU A 57 21.32 -1.80 -29.39
C GLU A 57 20.87 -1.19 -30.71
N ARG A 58 20.20 -1.96 -31.57
CA ARG A 58 19.77 -1.47 -32.88
C ARG A 58 18.66 -0.41 -32.77
N ILE A 59 17.73 -0.58 -31.84
CA ILE A 59 16.69 0.43 -31.59
C ILE A 59 17.35 1.75 -31.19
N TYR A 60 18.29 1.74 -30.24
CA TYR A 60 18.96 2.95 -29.78
C TYR A 60 19.83 3.61 -30.85
N GLU A 61 20.48 2.84 -31.72
CA GLU A 61 21.17 3.37 -32.89
C GLU A 61 20.22 4.14 -33.81
N ILE A 62 19.09 3.53 -34.18
CA ILE A 62 18.11 4.16 -35.08
C ILE A 62 17.48 5.40 -34.43
N GLU A 63 17.24 5.36 -33.11
CA GLU A 63 16.63 6.47 -32.37
C GLU A 63 17.51 7.73 -32.36
N GLN A 64 18.84 7.60 -32.43
CA GLN A 64 19.74 8.76 -32.54
C GLN A 64 19.47 9.59 -33.81
N GLU A 65 19.01 8.94 -34.88
CA GLU A 65 18.65 9.59 -36.13
C GLU A 65 17.18 10.01 -36.16
N THR A 66 16.26 9.10 -35.80
CA THR A 66 14.81 9.33 -35.92
C THR A 66 14.27 10.29 -34.87
N ARG A 67 14.94 10.39 -33.70
CA ARG A 67 14.47 11.11 -32.51
C ARG A 67 13.05 10.72 -32.09
N HIS A 68 12.67 9.47 -32.38
CA HIS A 68 11.34 8.92 -32.11
C HIS A 68 11.44 7.43 -31.82
N ASP A 69 11.12 7.05 -30.58
CA ASP A 69 11.24 5.70 -30.02
C ASP A 69 10.43 4.64 -30.80
N VAL A 70 9.13 4.86 -31.04
CA VAL A 70 8.29 3.91 -31.79
C VAL A 70 8.76 3.74 -33.23
N VAL A 71 9.18 4.81 -33.91
CA VAL A 71 9.71 4.71 -35.28
C VAL A 71 11.03 3.94 -35.30
N ALA A 72 11.89 4.14 -34.29
CA ALA A 72 13.12 3.37 -34.16
C ALA A 72 12.83 1.88 -33.93
N PHE A 73 11.88 1.57 -33.07
CA PHE A 73 11.41 0.21 -32.80
C PHE A 73 10.84 -0.47 -34.05
N THR A 74 9.87 0.13 -34.76
CA THR A 74 9.25 -0.51 -35.93
C THR A 74 10.25 -0.74 -37.07
N ARG A 75 11.24 0.16 -37.23
CA ARG A 75 12.35 -0.03 -38.17
C ARG A 75 13.26 -1.19 -37.76
N ALA A 76 13.65 -1.26 -36.49
CA ALA A 76 14.47 -2.37 -35.98
C ALA A 76 13.75 -3.72 -36.17
N VAL A 77 12.44 -3.79 -35.90
CA VAL A 77 11.64 -4.99 -36.17
C VAL A 77 11.57 -5.30 -37.66
N SER A 78 11.37 -4.29 -38.50
CA SER A 78 11.30 -4.46 -39.96
C SER A 78 12.59 -5.01 -40.58
N GLU A 79 13.75 -4.76 -39.96
CA GLU A 79 15.05 -5.33 -40.39
C GLU A 79 15.14 -6.85 -40.15
N THR A 80 14.30 -7.41 -39.28
CA THR A 80 14.23 -8.86 -39.02
C THR A 80 13.26 -9.61 -39.94
N LEU A 81 12.49 -8.88 -40.75
CA LEU A 81 11.38 -9.39 -41.54
C LEU A 81 11.62 -9.26 -43.06
N GLY A 82 10.91 -10.08 -43.83
CA GLY A 82 10.84 -10.03 -45.29
C GLY A 82 9.82 -9.01 -45.80
N ASP A 83 9.17 -9.32 -46.91
CA ASP A 83 8.15 -8.46 -47.55
C ASP A 83 6.93 -8.20 -46.63
N GLU A 84 6.66 -9.11 -45.69
CA GLU A 84 5.60 -8.98 -44.70
C GLU A 84 5.79 -7.78 -43.76
N ARG A 85 6.99 -7.21 -43.67
CA ARG A 85 7.28 -6.02 -42.85
C ARG A 85 6.39 -4.81 -43.15
N LYS A 86 5.82 -4.75 -44.37
CA LYS A 86 4.88 -3.69 -44.79
C LYS A 86 3.62 -3.61 -43.92
N TRP A 87 3.33 -4.67 -43.16
CA TRP A 87 2.17 -4.77 -42.27
C TRP A 87 2.45 -4.34 -40.83
N VAL A 88 3.72 -4.25 -40.42
CA VAL A 88 4.08 -3.76 -39.10
C VAL A 88 3.56 -2.33 -38.94
N HIS A 89 2.87 -2.05 -37.84
CA HIS A 89 2.25 -0.76 -37.56
C HIS A 89 1.10 -0.34 -38.51
N TYR A 90 0.50 -1.28 -39.25
CA TYR A 90 -0.57 -0.95 -40.20
C TYR A 90 -1.83 -0.40 -39.51
N GLY A 91 -2.17 0.85 -39.83
CA GLY A 91 -3.35 1.55 -39.27
C GLY A 91 -3.15 2.13 -37.87
N LEU A 92 -2.01 1.86 -37.22
CA LEU A 92 -1.73 2.29 -35.86
C LEU A 92 -1.15 3.71 -35.80
N THR A 93 -1.34 4.38 -34.66
CA THR A 93 -0.49 5.49 -34.23
C THR A 93 0.46 5.03 -33.12
N SER A 94 1.54 5.78 -32.88
CA SER A 94 2.55 5.42 -31.89
C SER A 94 1.97 5.10 -30.51
N THR A 95 0.99 5.87 -30.05
CA THR A 95 0.41 5.67 -28.71
C THR A 95 -0.66 4.58 -28.65
N ASP A 96 -1.10 4.03 -29.79
CA ASP A 96 -1.85 2.77 -29.77
C ASP A 96 -0.99 1.64 -29.19
N VAL A 97 0.29 1.62 -29.58
CA VAL A 97 1.29 0.68 -29.07
C VAL A 97 1.73 1.06 -27.66
N VAL A 98 2.17 2.31 -27.45
CA VAL A 98 2.77 2.73 -26.17
C VAL A 98 1.79 2.60 -25.00
N ASP A 99 0.56 3.12 -25.09
CA ASP A 99 -0.36 3.11 -23.95
C ASP A 99 -0.93 1.71 -23.68
N THR A 100 -1.18 0.91 -24.74
CA THR A 100 -1.66 -0.47 -24.56
C THR A 100 -0.58 -1.35 -23.94
N ALA A 101 0.66 -1.23 -24.40
CA ALA A 101 1.79 -1.96 -23.81
C ALA A 101 2.09 -1.49 -22.37
N LEU A 102 2.00 -0.19 -22.09
CA LEU A 102 2.17 0.35 -20.73
C LEU A 102 1.10 -0.21 -19.79
N SER A 103 -0.16 -0.27 -20.24
CA SER A 103 -1.27 -0.83 -19.47
C SER A 103 -1.10 -2.34 -19.24
N TYR A 104 -0.52 -3.06 -20.22
CA TYR A 104 -0.13 -4.45 -20.06
C TYR A 104 1.01 -4.62 -19.02
N GLN A 105 2.03 -3.77 -19.03
CA GLN A 105 3.07 -3.76 -17.98
C GLN A 105 2.49 -3.42 -16.59
N LEU A 106 1.56 -2.46 -16.52
CA LEU A 106 0.85 -2.14 -15.28
C LEU A 106 0.01 -3.32 -14.79
N LYS A 107 -0.64 -4.07 -15.68
CA LYS A 107 -1.34 -5.31 -15.32
C LYS A 107 -0.39 -6.32 -14.64
N GLN A 108 0.77 -6.56 -15.25
CA GLN A 108 1.81 -7.43 -14.67
C GLN A 108 2.24 -6.94 -13.29
N ALA A 109 2.48 -5.63 -13.13
CA ALA A 109 2.85 -5.03 -11.85
C ALA A 109 1.72 -5.19 -10.81
N ASN A 110 0.47 -5.03 -11.25
CA ASN A 110 -0.70 -5.12 -10.39
C ASN A 110 -0.91 -6.53 -9.85
N GLU A 111 -0.63 -7.56 -10.64
CA GLU A 111 -0.70 -8.95 -10.19
C GLU A 111 0.28 -9.22 -9.03
N ILE A 112 1.48 -8.65 -9.09
CA ILE A 112 2.47 -8.76 -8.01
C ILE A 112 1.99 -7.99 -6.77
N ILE A 113 1.60 -6.73 -6.92
CA ILE A 113 1.16 -5.89 -5.80
C ILE A 113 -0.08 -6.48 -5.11
N ARG A 114 -1.04 -7.01 -5.88
CA ARG A 114 -2.22 -7.71 -5.38
C ARG A 114 -1.84 -8.88 -4.49
N LYS A 115 -0.92 -9.73 -4.94
CA LYS A 115 -0.40 -10.86 -4.17
C LYS A 115 0.27 -10.38 -2.87
N ASP A 116 1.06 -9.32 -2.95
CA ASP A 116 1.75 -8.74 -1.78
C ASP A 116 0.78 -8.14 -0.75
N LEU A 117 -0.27 -7.45 -1.21
CA LEU A 117 -1.32 -6.92 -0.35
C LEU A 117 -2.05 -8.05 0.39
N HIS A 118 -2.45 -9.10 -0.32
CA HIS A 118 -3.06 -10.29 0.31
C HIS A 118 -2.13 -10.93 1.33
N ALA A 119 -0.85 -11.12 0.99
CA ALA A 119 0.13 -11.69 1.90
C ALA A 119 0.31 -10.84 3.18
N PHE A 120 0.33 -9.51 3.03
CA PHE A 120 0.45 -8.61 4.17
C PHE A 120 -0.80 -8.61 5.06
N ILE A 121 -1.99 -8.60 4.45
CA ILE A 121 -3.27 -8.71 5.16
C ILE A 121 -3.31 -10.01 5.98
N GLU A 122 -2.87 -11.12 5.41
CA GLU A 122 -2.82 -12.41 6.10
C GLU A 122 -1.81 -12.41 7.27
N ILE A 123 -0.67 -11.74 7.13
CA ILE A 123 0.30 -11.56 8.23
C ILE A 123 -0.32 -10.74 9.36
N LEU A 124 -1.02 -9.64 9.04
CA LEU A 124 -1.71 -8.81 10.02
C LEU A 124 -2.80 -9.58 10.76
N LYS A 125 -3.60 -10.37 10.04
CA LYS A 125 -4.61 -11.27 10.60
C LYS A 125 -3.99 -12.23 11.61
N ASN A 126 -2.94 -12.95 11.22
CA ASN A 126 -2.28 -13.93 12.08
C ASN A 126 -1.70 -13.28 13.34
N LYS A 127 -1.04 -12.13 13.21
CA LYS A 127 -0.51 -11.38 14.35
C LYS A 127 -1.59 -10.81 15.26
N ALA A 128 -2.71 -10.34 14.70
CA ALA A 128 -3.84 -9.84 15.48
C ALA A 128 -4.44 -10.97 16.34
N ILE A 129 -4.61 -12.15 15.76
CA ILE A 129 -5.09 -13.35 16.45
C ILE A 129 -4.10 -13.80 17.55
N GLU A 130 -2.80 -13.89 17.23
CA GLU A 130 -1.73 -14.27 18.17
C GLU A 130 -1.75 -13.39 19.43
N HIS A 131 -1.99 -12.09 19.27
CA HIS A 131 -1.97 -11.10 20.35
C HIS A 131 -3.35 -10.61 20.78
N LYS A 132 -4.42 -11.35 20.45
CA LYS A 132 -5.82 -10.95 20.68
C LYS A 132 -6.07 -10.40 22.08
N HIS A 133 -5.57 -11.08 23.11
CA HIS A 133 -5.70 -10.70 24.52
C HIS A 133 -4.39 -10.20 25.16
N THR A 134 -3.37 -9.85 24.37
CA THR A 134 -2.15 -9.22 24.91
C THR A 134 -2.46 -7.77 25.31
N VAL A 135 -2.75 -7.56 26.60
CA VAL A 135 -3.11 -6.24 27.13
C VAL A 135 -1.93 -5.26 27.05
N MET A 136 -2.24 -4.00 26.72
CA MET A 136 -1.29 -2.88 26.69
C MET A 136 -2.03 -1.57 26.97
N MET A 137 -1.29 -0.49 27.21
CA MET A 137 -1.91 0.83 27.31
C MET A 137 -2.38 1.38 25.97
N GLY A 138 -3.65 1.80 25.92
CA GLY A 138 -4.15 2.71 24.92
C GLY A 138 -3.55 4.11 25.14
N ARG A 139 -3.23 4.80 24.04
CA ARG A 139 -2.59 6.12 24.09
C ARG A 139 -3.30 7.12 23.20
N THR A 140 -3.68 8.26 23.78
CA THR A 140 -4.20 9.42 23.05
C THR A 140 -3.25 10.59 23.31
N HIS A 141 -2.89 11.35 22.26
CA HIS A 141 -1.88 12.42 22.36
C HIS A 141 -0.50 11.96 22.90
N GLY A 142 -0.20 10.65 22.85
CA GLY A 142 1.00 10.06 23.45
C GLY A 142 0.93 9.83 24.97
N VAL A 143 -0.22 10.09 25.60
CA VAL A 143 -0.49 9.92 27.03
C VAL A 143 -1.33 8.67 27.28
N HIS A 144 -1.19 8.04 28.44
CA HIS A 144 -2.01 6.90 28.85
C HIS A 144 -3.49 7.29 28.96
N ALA A 145 -4.34 6.52 28.29
CA ALA A 145 -5.79 6.60 28.39
C ALA A 145 -6.30 5.36 29.13
N GLU A 146 -7.01 4.47 28.45
CA GLU A 146 -7.49 3.20 28.99
C GLU A 146 -6.71 2.00 28.41
N PRO A 147 -6.69 0.83 29.09
CA PRO A 147 -6.16 -0.41 28.53
C PRO A 147 -6.83 -0.82 27.20
N THR A 148 -6.03 -1.39 26.31
CA THR A 148 -6.47 -2.03 25.06
C THR A 148 -5.67 -3.32 24.86
N THR A 149 -5.75 -3.97 23.70
CA THR A 149 -4.87 -5.10 23.36
C THR A 149 -4.02 -4.81 22.13
N PHE A 150 -2.82 -5.39 22.09
CA PHE A 150 -1.98 -5.34 20.90
C PHE A 150 -2.65 -6.03 19.70
N GLY A 151 -3.44 -7.08 19.95
CA GLY A 151 -4.29 -7.70 18.94
C GLY A 151 -5.31 -6.73 18.33
N LEU A 152 -6.00 -5.91 19.12
CA LEU A 152 -6.91 -4.88 18.59
C LEU A 152 -6.19 -3.83 17.75
N LYS A 153 -4.96 -3.46 18.12
CA LYS A 153 -4.13 -2.53 17.34
C LYS A 153 -3.77 -3.12 15.97
N LEU A 154 -3.47 -4.41 15.90
CA LEU A 154 -3.18 -5.12 14.66
C LEU A 154 -4.46 -5.39 13.83
N ALA A 155 -5.59 -5.67 14.48
CA ALA A 155 -6.89 -5.81 13.86
C ALA A 155 -7.32 -4.50 13.15
N LEU A 156 -7.01 -3.35 13.74
CA LEU A 156 -7.20 -2.05 13.10
C LEU A 156 -6.37 -1.91 11.81
N TRP A 157 -5.14 -2.42 11.80
CA TRP A 157 -4.28 -2.39 10.61
C TRP A 157 -4.74 -3.36 9.54
N TYR A 158 -5.16 -4.56 9.94
CA TYR A 158 -5.78 -5.56 9.07
C TYR A 158 -6.96 -4.93 8.31
N GLU A 159 -7.90 -4.34 9.03
CA GLU A 159 -9.10 -3.75 8.47
C GLU A 159 -8.80 -2.52 7.60
N GLU A 160 -7.75 -1.75 7.92
CA GLU A 160 -7.26 -0.69 7.03
C GLU A 160 -6.65 -1.21 5.73
N MET A 161 -5.88 -2.31 5.79
CA MET A 161 -5.30 -2.91 4.60
C MET A 161 -6.35 -3.62 3.74
N THR A 162 -7.42 -4.17 4.32
CA THR A 162 -8.59 -4.66 3.57
C THR A 162 -9.22 -3.55 2.72
N ARG A 163 -9.45 -2.36 3.31
CA ARG A 163 -9.93 -1.19 2.54
C ARG A 163 -8.93 -0.73 1.47
N ASN A 164 -7.63 -0.82 1.73
CA ASN A 164 -6.62 -0.47 0.73
C ASN A 164 -6.57 -1.46 -0.44
N LEU A 165 -6.80 -2.76 -0.17
CA LEU A 165 -6.94 -3.75 -1.23
C LEU A 165 -8.14 -3.43 -2.13
N GLU A 166 -9.31 -3.14 -1.57
CA GLU A 166 -10.49 -2.75 -2.36
C GLU A 166 -10.23 -1.52 -3.25
N ARG A 167 -9.58 -0.49 -2.70
CA ARG A 167 -9.19 0.71 -3.45
C ARG A 167 -8.18 0.39 -4.55
N PHE A 168 -7.20 -0.46 -4.25
CA PHE A 168 -6.20 -0.90 -5.20
C PHE A 168 -6.84 -1.67 -6.36
N GLU A 169 -7.74 -2.62 -6.09
CA GLU A 169 -8.45 -3.37 -7.14
C GLU A 169 -9.24 -2.46 -8.07
N MET A 170 -9.96 -1.48 -7.50
CA MET A 170 -10.69 -0.49 -8.29
C MET A 170 -9.74 0.32 -9.19
N ALA A 171 -8.60 0.76 -8.65
CA ALA A 171 -7.65 1.58 -9.38
C ALA A 171 -6.86 0.78 -10.43
N ALA A 172 -6.46 -0.45 -10.12
CA ALA A 172 -5.84 -1.41 -11.03
C ALA A 172 -6.76 -1.67 -12.23
N LYS A 173 -8.03 -2.00 -11.98
CA LYS A 173 -9.04 -2.12 -13.03
C LYS A 173 -9.17 -0.85 -13.89
N GLY A 174 -9.00 0.33 -13.28
CA GLY A 174 -9.07 1.62 -13.97
C GLY A 174 -7.95 1.86 -15.00
N VAL A 175 -6.76 1.27 -14.80
CA VAL A 175 -5.60 1.37 -15.70
C VAL A 175 -5.37 0.15 -16.58
N GLU A 176 -6.08 -0.96 -16.34
CA GLU A 176 -6.05 -2.16 -17.19
C GLU A 176 -6.93 -2.01 -18.45
N PHE A 177 -6.71 -0.90 -19.17
CA PHE A 177 -7.38 -0.57 -20.43
C PHE A 177 -6.37 -0.45 -21.57
N GLY A 178 -6.73 -0.88 -22.78
CA GLY A 178 -5.96 -0.62 -23.99
C GLY A 178 -6.62 0.45 -24.87
N LYS A 179 -5.86 0.99 -25.83
CA LYS A 179 -6.43 1.81 -26.91
C LYS A 179 -5.72 1.53 -28.24
N LEU A 180 -6.50 1.30 -29.29
CA LEU A 180 -6.04 1.16 -30.66
C LEU A 180 -7.05 1.86 -31.59
N SER A 181 -7.10 3.18 -31.47
CA SER A 181 -8.12 4.04 -32.09
C SER A 181 -7.53 5.03 -33.09
N GLY A 182 -6.23 4.93 -33.34
CA GLY A 182 -5.50 5.75 -34.30
C GLY A 182 -5.22 7.16 -33.80
N ALA A 183 -4.94 8.04 -34.76
CA ALA A 183 -4.30 9.33 -34.51
C ALA A 183 -5.08 10.27 -33.58
N VAL A 184 -6.41 10.22 -33.56
CA VAL A 184 -7.24 11.14 -32.75
C VAL A 184 -8.44 10.44 -32.09
N GLY A 185 -8.40 9.11 -31.98
CA GLY A 185 -9.47 8.37 -31.29
C GLY A 185 -10.71 8.05 -32.12
N THR A 186 -10.64 8.17 -33.44
CA THR A 186 -11.82 8.12 -34.32
C THR A 186 -11.95 6.86 -35.15
N TYR A 187 -11.00 5.92 -35.05
CA TYR A 187 -10.98 4.68 -35.87
C TYR A 187 -10.92 4.94 -37.38
N ALA A 188 -10.51 6.14 -37.82
CA ALA A 188 -10.52 6.51 -39.23
C ALA A 188 -9.64 5.62 -40.12
N ASN A 189 -8.55 5.09 -39.56
CA ASN A 189 -7.58 4.25 -40.26
C ASN A 189 -7.39 2.87 -39.61
N ILE A 190 -8.25 2.52 -38.65
CA ILE A 190 -8.16 1.25 -37.92
C ILE A 190 -9.56 0.78 -37.52
N ASP A 191 -9.87 -0.49 -37.79
CA ASP A 191 -11.16 -1.07 -37.42
C ASP A 191 -11.24 -1.28 -35.89
N PRO A 192 -12.34 -0.90 -35.21
CA PRO A 192 -12.52 -1.14 -33.77
C PRO A 192 -12.35 -2.62 -33.33
N PHE A 193 -12.58 -3.58 -34.23
CA PHE A 193 -12.30 -4.99 -33.96
C PHE A 193 -10.84 -5.25 -33.62
N VAL A 194 -9.90 -4.49 -34.20
CA VAL A 194 -8.46 -4.60 -33.90
C VAL A 194 -8.20 -4.26 -32.44
N GLU A 195 -8.80 -3.19 -31.93
CA GLU A 195 -8.69 -2.83 -30.51
C GLU A 195 -9.27 -3.91 -29.60
N GLN A 196 -10.47 -4.41 -29.93
CA GLN A 196 -11.13 -5.46 -29.17
C GLN A 196 -10.26 -6.73 -29.09
N TYR A 197 -9.74 -7.19 -30.24
CA TYR A 197 -8.92 -8.40 -30.34
C TYR A 197 -7.64 -8.26 -29.52
N VAL A 198 -6.89 -7.16 -29.70
CA VAL A 198 -5.63 -6.94 -28.97
C VAL A 198 -5.87 -6.85 -27.47
N CYS A 199 -6.87 -6.07 -27.04
CA CYS A 199 -7.18 -5.93 -25.62
C CYS A 199 -7.57 -7.28 -25.00
N GLU A 200 -8.43 -8.06 -25.66
CA GLU A 200 -8.84 -9.39 -25.17
C GLU A 200 -7.64 -10.32 -24.98
N LYS A 201 -6.74 -10.38 -25.97
CA LYS A 201 -5.54 -11.25 -25.93
C LYS A 201 -4.55 -10.85 -24.85
N LEU A 202 -4.47 -9.56 -24.51
CA LEU A 202 -3.64 -9.04 -23.43
C LEU A 202 -4.35 -9.01 -22.06
N GLY A 203 -5.62 -9.43 -21.99
CA GLY A 203 -6.42 -9.36 -20.76
C GLY A 203 -6.71 -7.94 -20.29
N LEU A 204 -6.82 -6.99 -21.23
CA LEU A 204 -7.17 -5.58 -21.03
C LEU A 204 -8.60 -5.31 -21.51
N THR A 205 -9.16 -4.18 -21.07
CA THR A 205 -10.46 -3.70 -21.57
C THR A 205 -10.25 -2.60 -22.64
N PRO A 206 -10.93 -2.63 -23.80
CA PRO A 206 -10.86 -1.53 -24.75
C PRO A 206 -11.42 -0.23 -24.15
N ALA A 207 -10.75 0.90 -24.37
CA ALA A 207 -11.22 2.20 -23.91
C ALA A 207 -12.52 2.59 -24.64
N PRO A 208 -13.66 2.81 -23.93
CA PRO A 208 -14.94 3.07 -24.60
C PRO A 208 -14.92 4.29 -25.52
N VAL A 209 -14.14 5.31 -25.12
CA VAL A 209 -13.78 6.48 -25.92
C VAL A 209 -12.33 6.81 -25.55
N SER A 210 -11.51 7.13 -26.54
CA SER A 210 -10.13 7.57 -26.36
C SER A 210 -9.84 8.75 -27.27
N THR A 211 -8.74 9.46 -27.00
CA THR A 211 -8.17 10.43 -27.93
C THR A 211 -6.99 9.76 -28.63
N GLN A 212 -5.92 10.50 -28.96
CA GLN A 212 -4.66 9.86 -29.35
C GLN A 212 -4.08 9.01 -28.20
N THR A 213 -4.53 9.20 -26.95
CA THR A 213 -4.07 8.49 -25.76
C THR A 213 -5.21 8.00 -24.85
N LEU A 214 -4.88 7.13 -23.89
CA LEU A 214 -5.72 6.91 -22.72
C LEU A 214 -5.81 8.19 -21.87
N GLN A 215 -6.96 8.38 -21.21
CA GLN A 215 -7.16 9.53 -20.34
C GLN A 215 -6.39 9.35 -19.02
N ARG A 216 -5.67 10.39 -18.60
CA ARG A 216 -4.69 10.33 -17.49
C ARG A 216 -5.30 10.37 -16.09
N ASP A 217 -6.60 10.62 -15.97
CA ASP A 217 -7.35 10.46 -14.71
C ASP A 217 -7.24 9.04 -14.13
N ARG A 218 -7.17 8.04 -15.02
CA ARG A 218 -6.93 6.62 -14.66
C ARG A 218 -5.62 6.44 -13.91
N HIS A 219 -4.55 7.03 -14.44
CA HIS A 219 -3.20 6.95 -13.89
C HIS A 219 -3.07 7.74 -12.58
N ALA A 220 -3.74 8.90 -12.48
CA ALA A 220 -3.83 9.67 -11.25
C ALA A 220 -4.54 8.89 -10.12
N ALA A 221 -5.67 8.25 -10.43
CA ALA A 221 -6.38 7.39 -9.47
C ALA A 221 -5.53 6.19 -9.04
N TYR A 222 -4.80 5.58 -9.98
CA TYR A 222 -3.88 4.48 -9.71
C TYR A 222 -2.74 4.87 -8.76
N VAL A 223 -1.99 5.92 -9.08
CA VAL A 223 -0.89 6.40 -8.22
C VAL A 223 -1.42 6.85 -6.85
N SER A 224 -2.63 7.41 -6.78
CA SER A 224 -3.28 7.76 -5.51
C SER A 224 -3.53 6.53 -4.62
N ALA A 225 -4.09 5.45 -5.18
CA ALA A 225 -4.35 4.22 -4.43
C ALA A 225 -3.05 3.55 -3.94
N VAL A 226 -2.04 3.48 -4.81
CA VAL A 226 -0.68 2.97 -4.48
C VAL A 226 -0.07 3.79 -3.33
N THR A 227 -0.15 5.12 -3.42
CA THR A 227 0.39 6.04 -2.41
C THR A 227 -0.35 5.97 -1.07
N LEU A 228 -1.67 5.75 -1.10
CA LEU A 228 -2.47 5.64 0.11
C LEU A 228 -2.14 4.37 0.91
N ALA A 229 -1.92 3.24 0.21
CA ALA A 229 -1.43 2.01 0.83
C ALA A 229 -0.06 2.23 1.50
N ALA A 230 0.87 2.89 0.81
CA ALA A 230 2.18 3.23 1.38
C ALA A 230 2.10 4.19 2.58
N THR A 231 1.17 5.14 2.56
CA THR A 231 0.94 6.06 3.70
C THR A 231 0.37 5.31 4.91
N SER A 232 -0.46 4.28 4.68
CA SER A 232 -0.93 3.39 5.75
C SER A 232 0.24 2.59 6.36
N ILE A 233 1.17 2.11 5.55
CA ILE A 233 2.41 1.47 6.02
C ILE A 233 3.25 2.44 6.88
N GLU A 234 3.37 3.72 6.50
CA GLU A 234 4.05 4.72 7.33
C GLU A 234 3.38 4.91 8.70
N LYS A 235 2.05 4.88 8.78
CA LYS A 235 1.32 4.92 10.04
C LYS A 235 1.72 3.75 10.95
N PHE A 236 1.73 2.54 10.40
CA PHE A 236 2.10 1.33 11.14
C PHE A 236 3.57 1.35 11.57
N ALA A 237 4.46 1.77 10.68
CA ALA A 237 5.88 1.93 10.95
C ALA A 237 6.13 2.97 12.05
N THR A 238 5.38 4.07 12.06
CA THR A 238 5.47 5.11 13.10
C THR A 238 5.04 4.57 14.47
N GLU A 239 4.02 3.72 14.52
CA GLU A 239 3.62 3.04 15.76
C GLU A 239 4.73 2.10 16.26
N ILE A 240 5.32 1.27 15.40
CA ILE A 240 6.45 0.39 15.79
C ILE A 240 7.60 1.23 16.35
N ARG A 241 7.94 2.34 15.70
CA ARG A 241 8.97 3.28 16.20
C ARG A 241 8.62 3.84 17.58
N GLY A 242 7.36 4.18 17.81
CA GLY A 242 6.87 4.66 19.10
C GLY A 242 6.98 3.59 20.20
N LEU A 243 6.51 2.38 19.91
CA LEU A 243 6.50 1.26 20.85
C LEU A 243 7.91 0.68 21.13
N GLN A 244 8.87 0.88 20.22
CA GLN A 244 10.27 0.48 20.39
C GLN A 244 11.14 1.53 21.10
N LYS A 245 10.62 2.73 21.41
CA LYS A 245 11.34 3.72 22.22
C LYS A 245 11.83 3.11 23.53
N THR A 246 13.01 3.51 23.98
CA THR A 246 13.70 2.98 25.18
C THR A 246 12.81 3.00 26.41
N GLU A 247 12.04 4.07 26.60
CA GLU A 247 11.16 4.26 27.75
C GLU A 247 9.93 3.34 27.70
N THR A 248 9.57 2.82 26.51
CA THR A 248 8.36 2.02 26.28
C THR A 248 8.68 0.54 26.13
N ARG A 249 9.50 0.19 25.12
CA ARG A 249 9.98 -1.16 24.80
C ARG A 249 8.88 -2.23 24.83
N GLU A 250 7.73 -1.92 24.23
CA GLU A 250 6.60 -2.84 24.10
C GLU A 250 6.77 -3.77 22.90
N VAL A 251 7.47 -3.30 21.86
CA VAL A 251 7.86 -4.10 20.69
C VAL A 251 9.30 -3.80 20.27
N GLU A 252 9.87 -4.66 19.43
CA GLU A 252 11.18 -4.43 18.82
C GLU A 252 11.27 -5.16 17.47
N GLU A 253 11.75 -4.46 16.43
CA GLU A 253 12.12 -5.08 15.15
C GLU A 253 13.11 -6.22 15.39
N PHE A 254 12.90 -7.36 14.72
CA PHE A 254 13.76 -8.53 14.88
C PHE A 254 15.23 -8.19 14.62
N PHE A 255 16.09 -8.51 15.58
CA PHE A 255 17.52 -8.26 15.52
C PHE A 255 18.27 -9.58 15.31
N ALA A 256 18.81 -9.78 14.11
CA ALA A 256 19.45 -11.05 13.74
C ALA A 256 20.80 -11.26 14.44
N LYS A 257 21.20 -12.53 14.61
CA LYS A 257 22.54 -12.87 15.11
C LYS A 257 23.59 -12.31 14.14
N GLY A 258 24.52 -11.50 14.66
CA GLY A 258 25.56 -10.83 13.87
C GLY A 258 25.17 -9.44 13.32
N GLN A 259 23.90 -9.02 13.45
CA GLN A 259 23.51 -7.65 13.11
C GLN A 259 24.17 -6.66 14.08
N LYS A 260 24.69 -5.55 13.54
CA LYS A 260 25.20 -4.42 14.35
C LYS A 260 24.20 -3.27 14.27
N GLY A 261 23.69 -2.83 15.42
CA GLY A 261 22.72 -1.73 15.46
C GLY A 261 23.36 -0.34 15.52
N SER A 262 24.67 -0.27 15.78
CA SER A 262 25.47 0.97 15.73
C SER A 262 26.95 0.62 15.52
N SER A 263 27.72 1.55 14.95
CA SER A 263 29.18 1.46 14.85
C SER A 263 29.89 1.64 16.19
N ALA A 264 29.28 2.37 17.14
CA ALA A 264 29.93 2.76 18.40
C ALA A 264 29.24 2.23 19.67
N MET A 265 27.96 1.87 19.59
CA MET A 265 27.15 1.47 20.76
C MET A 265 26.62 0.03 20.62
N PRO A 266 27.28 -0.98 21.24
CA PRO A 266 26.94 -2.40 21.07
C PRO A 266 25.52 -2.79 21.51
N HIS A 267 24.91 -2.01 22.42
CA HIS A 267 23.56 -2.27 22.94
C HIS A 267 22.43 -1.73 22.04
N LYS A 268 22.74 -0.91 21.03
CA LYS A 268 21.75 -0.14 20.29
C LYS A 268 20.90 -1.05 19.39
N ARG A 269 19.58 -1.03 19.55
CA ARG A 269 18.59 -1.71 18.69
C ARG A 269 17.59 -0.71 18.14
N ASN A 270 17.62 -0.48 16.83
CA ASN A 270 16.89 0.61 16.19
C ASN A 270 15.80 0.09 15.24
N PRO A 271 14.64 0.78 15.13
CA PRO A 271 13.58 0.44 14.19
C PRO A 271 13.88 0.93 12.75
N ILE A 272 15.06 0.61 12.21
CA ILE A 272 15.53 1.14 10.92
C ILE A 272 14.69 0.67 9.74
N GLY A 273 14.02 -0.48 9.86
CA GLY A 273 13.09 -0.96 8.85
C GLY A 273 11.90 -0.03 8.72
N SER A 274 11.27 0.29 9.85
CA SER A 274 10.13 1.20 9.96
C SER A 274 10.51 2.64 9.59
N GLU A 275 11.70 3.11 9.97
CA GLU A 275 12.24 4.41 9.52
C GLU A 275 12.41 4.46 8.00
N ASN A 276 12.89 3.37 7.39
CA ASN A 276 13.00 3.26 5.93
C ASN A 276 11.62 3.32 5.25
N MET A 277 10.60 2.61 5.77
CA MET A 277 9.23 2.69 5.23
C MET A 277 8.67 4.11 5.29
N THR A 278 8.95 4.83 6.37
CA THR A 278 8.55 6.23 6.55
C THR A 278 9.15 7.12 5.45
N GLY A 279 10.42 6.92 5.09
CA GLY A 279 11.08 7.64 4.01
C GLY A 279 10.47 7.33 2.64
N MET A 280 10.25 6.05 2.34
CA MET A 280 9.68 5.61 1.05
C MET A 280 8.25 6.13 0.82
N ALA A 281 7.41 6.15 1.87
CA ALA A 281 6.05 6.69 1.78
C ALA A 281 6.03 8.18 1.40
N ARG A 282 7.04 8.95 1.82
CA ARG A 282 7.17 10.39 1.47
C ARG A 282 7.48 10.57 -0.01
N VAL A 283 8.34 9.72 -0.59
CA VAL A 283 8.67 9.76 -2.02
C VAL A 283 7.42 9.48 -2.86
N LEU A 284 6.67 8.42 -2.52
CA LEU A 284 5.41 8.07 -3.18
C LEU A 284 4.39 9.21 -3.15
N ARG A 285 4.24 9.91 -2.01
CA ARG A 285 3.34 11.07 -1.93
C ARG A 285 3.73 12.22 -2.85
N GLY A 286 5.02 12.41 -3.14
CA GLY A 286 5.46 13.39 -4.15
C GLY A 286 5.01 13.01 -5.56
N GLN A 287 5.05 11.72 -5.90
CA GLN A 287 4.67 11.21 -7.22
C GLN A 287 3.17 11.36 -7.50
N MET A 288 2.33 11.38 -6.46
CA MET A 288 0.90 11.68 -6.59
C MET A 288 0.66 13.07 -7.20
N VAL A 289 1.42 14.10 -6.81
CA VAL A 289 1.27 15.45 -7.38
C VAL A 289 1.54 15.41 -8.88
N THR A 290 2.64 14.79 -9.28
CA THR A 290 3.01 14.62 -10.70
C THR A 290 1.94 13.88 -11.49
N ALA A 291 1.35 12.82 -10.93
CA ALA A 291 0.29 12.06 -11.61
C ALA A 291 -0.98 12.91 -11.83
N PHE A 292 -1.33 13.78 -10.89
CA PHE A 292 -2.49 14.67 -11.02
C PHE A 292 -2.23 15.81 -12.03
N GLU A 293 -1.01 16.34 -12.08
CA GLU A 293 -0.62 17.36 -13.06
C GLU A 293 -0.62 16.82 -14.50
N ASN A 294 -0.45 15.50 -14.69
CA ASN A 294 -0.54 14.85 -16.00
C ASN A 294 -1.97 14.76 -16.57
N VAL A 295 -3.02 15.11 -15.82
CA VAL A 295 -4.42 14.90 -16.25
C VAL A 295 -4.85 15.90 -17.33
N SER A 296 -4.45 17.17 -17.20
CA SER A 296 -4.93 18.27 -18.05
C SER A 296 -4.14 18.38 -19.35
N LEU A 297 -4.12 17.31 -20.15
CA LEU A 297 -3.49 17.30 -21.46
C LEU A 297 -4.26 18.19 -22.46
N TRP A 298 -3.56 18.74 -23.45
CA TRP A 298 -4.15 19.63 -24.45
C TRP A 298 -4.78 18.86 -25.62
N HIS A 299 -6.01 19.22 -25.97
CA HIS A 299 -6.74 18.66 -27.12
C HIS A 299 -6.76 17.12 -27.11
N GLU A 300 -6.45 16.48 -28.25
CA GLU A 300 -6.40 15.03 -28.36
C GLU A 300 -5.15 14.40 -27.75
N ARG A 301 -4.08 15.19 -27.50
CA ARG A 301 -2.99 14.96 -26.54
C ARG A 301 -1.87 15.99 -26.68
N ASP A 302 -1.15 16.21 -25.60
CA ASP A 302 0.29 16.50 -25.63
C ASP A 302 1.07 15.34 -24.98
N ILE A 303 2.40 15.38 -25.04
CA ILE A 303 3.27 14.28 -24.59
C ILE A 303 3.95 14.54 -23.24
N SER A 304 3.58 15.62 -22.53
CA SER A 304 4.23 16.01 -21.25
C SER A 304 4.16 14.90 -20.19
N HIS A 305 3.05 14.16 -20.14
CA HIS A 305 2.88 13.03 -19.23
C HIS A 305 3.94 11.95 -19.42
N SER A 306 4.46 11.77 -20.63
CA SER A 306 5.26 10.60 -20.99
C SER A 306 6.65 10.61 -20.32
N SER A 307 7.28 11.77 -20.18
CA SER A 307 8.56 11.88 -19.45
C SER A 307 8.37 11.69 -17.95
N ALA A 308 7.27 12.22 -17.40
CA ALA A 308 6.90 12.04 -16.01
C ALA A 308 6.57 10.57 -15.68
N GLU A 309 5.75 9.91 -16.51
CA GLU A 309 5.31 8.52 -16.34
C GLU A 309 6.47 7.52 -16.41
N ARG A 310 7.49 7.78 -17.25
CA ARG A 310 8.75 7.00 -17.28
C ARG A 310 9.47 7.00 -15.93
N VAL A 311 9.27 8.01 -15.10
CA VAL A 311 9.80 8.06 -13.73
C VAL A 311 8.79 7.50 -12.74
N ILE A 312 7.57 8.05 -12.70
CA ILE A 312 6.68 7.81 -11.57
C ILE A 312 6.03 6.42 -11.60
N LEU A 313 5.74 5.81 -12.76
CA LEU A 313 5.04 4.53 -12.80
C LEU A 313 5.94 3.35 -12.37
N PRO A 314 7.18 3.21 -12.91
CA PRO A 314 8.13 2.24 -12.37
C PRO A 314 8.42 2.50 -10.91
N ASP A 315 8.67 3.76 -10.54
CA ASP A 315 9.10 4.07 -9.19
C ASP A 315 8.01 3.80 -8.16
N SER A 316 6.75 4.13 -8.48
CA SER A 316 5.62 3.93 -7.57
C SER A 316 5.38 2.45 -7.30
N THR A 317 5.35 1.64 -8.36
CA THR A 317 5.09 0.20 -8.27
C THR A 317 6.23 -0.56 -7.62
N ILE A 318 7.49 -0.24 -7.98
CA ILE A 318 8.69 -0.78 -7.34
C ILE A 318 8.72 -0.44 -5.85
N ALA A 319 8.49 0.83 -5.50
CA ALA A 319 8.53 1.27 -4.10
C ALA A 319 7.46 0.57 -3.26
N LEU A 320 6.22 0.46 -3.75
CA LEU A 320 5.16 -0.21 -3.00
C LEU A 320 5.42 -1.71 -2.84
N ASN A 321 5.84 -2.41 -3.89
CA ASN A 321 6.22 -3.84 -3.82
C ASN A 321 7.32 -4.08 -2.78
N TYR A 322 8.35 -3.22 -2.78
CA TYR A 322 9.41 -3.26 -1.78
C TYR A 322 8.89 -3.01 -0.36
N MET A 323 8.06 -1.98 -0.17
CA MET A 323 7.50 -1.61 1.14
C MET A 323 6.62 -2.73 1.71
N LEU A 324 5.70 -3.27 0.90
CA LEU A 324 4.82 -4.36 1.32
C LEU A 324 5.62 -5.57 1.80
N ASN A 325 6.65 -5.98 1.04
CA ASN A 325 7.45 -7.16 1.38
C ASN A 325 8.38 -6.93 2.58
N ARG A 326 9.06 -5.78 2.62
CA ARG A 326 9.95 -5.46 3.73
C ARG A 326 9.17 -5.29 5.02
N PHE A 327 8.05 -4.57 4.99
CA PHE A 327 7.23 -4.33 6.16
C PHE A 327 6.46 -5.56 6.62
N SER A 328 5.98 -6.40 5.68
CA SER A 328 5.44 -7.72 5.99
C SER A 328 6.41 -8.56 6.83
N ASN A 329 7.69 -8.59 6.45
CA ASN A 329 8.71 -9.31 7.20
C ASN A 329 8.98 -8.69 8.58
N ILE A 330 8.94 -7.36 8.69
CA ILE A 330 9.07 -6.65 9.97
C ILE A 330 7.94 -7.06 10.90
N VAL A 331 6.68 -6.97 10.47
CA VAL A 331 5.51 -7.32 11.29
C VAL A 331 5.50 -8.82 11.64
N LYS A 332 5.78 -9.68 10.66
CA LYS A 332 5.84 -11.14 10.86
C LYS A 332 6.84 -11.54 11.93
N LYS A 333 8.01 -10.90 11.97
CA LYS A 333 9.09 -11.21 12.92
C LYS A 333 9.13 -10.26 14.13
N LEU A 334 8.19 -9.33 14.25
CA LEU A 334 8.20 -8.31 15.29
C LEU A 334 8.22 -8.99 16.67
N THR A 335 9.19 -8.63 17.49
CA THR A 335 9.27 -9.13 18.86
C THR A 335 8.31 -8.32 19.71
N VAL A 336 7.39 -8.99 20.40
CA VAL A 336 6.42 -8.36 21.31
C VAL A 336 6.81 -8.70 22.74
N PHE A 337 6.71 -7.72 23.65
CA PHE A 337 7.04 -7.89 25.07
C PHE A 337 5.80 -7.71 25.96
N PRO A 338 4.93 -8.74 26.10
CA PRO A 338 3.72 -8.66 26.92
C PRO A 338 3.99 -8.21 28.36
N GLU A 339 5.11 -8.64 28.95
CA GLU A 339 5.49 -8.24 30.31
C GLU A 339 5.83 -6.75 30.43
N ASN A 340 6.47 -6.16 29.40
CA ASN A 340 6.70 -4.73 29.37
C ASN A 340 5.40 -3.95 29.16
N MET A 341 4.51 -4.45 28.29
CA MET A 341 3.18 -3.86 28.07
C MET A 341 2.38 -3.81 29.37
N LYS A 342 2.32 -4.93 30.12
CA LYS A 342 1.68 -5.00 31.44
C LYS A 342 2.33 -4.05 32.44
N ARG A 343 3.66 -4.10 32.59
CA ARG A 343 4.39 -3.18 33.49
C ARG A 343 4.09 -1.71 33.17
N ASN A 344 3.93 -1.36 31.89
CA ASN A 344 3.66 0.02 31.50
C ASN A 344 2.26 0.49 31.89
N ILE A 345 1.28 -0.39 32.12
CA ILE A 345 -0.06 -0.03 32.61
C ILE A 345 0.03 0.68 33.96
N ASP A 346 0.90 0.20 34.85
CA ASP A 346 1.02 0.72 36.22
C ASP A 346 1.94 1.94 36.34
N LYS A 347 2.58 2.39 35.25
CA LYS A 347 3.49 3.57 35.28
C LYS A 347 2.82 4.87 35.69
N THR A 348 1.50 4.93 35.60
CA THR A 348 0.70 6.09 36.00
C THR A 348 -0.06 5.80 37.30
N HIS A 349 0.47 4.88 38.11
CA HIS A 349 0.03 4.59 39.47
C HIS A 349 -1.49 4.33 39.58
N GLY A 350 -2.07 3.62 38.61
CA GLY A 350 -3.51 3.28 38.59
C GLY A 350 -4.47 4.43 38.21
N VAL A 351 -3.96 5.62 37.86
CA VAL A 351 -4.81 6.78 37.49
C VAL A 351 -5.67 6.51 36.24
N ILE A 352 -5.27 5.56 35.39
CA ILE A 352 -6.02 5.11 34.21
C ILE A 352 -7.43 4.57 34.56
N PHE A 353 -7.67 4.18 35.82
CA PHE A 353 -8.95 3.69 36.30
C PHE A 353 -9.85 4.80 36.88
N SER A 354 -9.40 6.06 36.87
CA SER A 354 -10.14 7.20 37.40
C SER A 354 -11.55 7.35 36.81
N GLN A 355 -11.72 7.08 35.51
CA GLN A 355 -13.03 7.11 34.88
C GLN A 355 -13.96 6.02 35.42
N ARG A 356 -13.45 4.83 35.75
CA ARG A 356 -14.26 3.76 36.35
C ARG A 356 -14.75 4.12 37.74
N VAL A 357 -13.88 4.70 38.57
CA VAL A 357 -14.26 5.18 39.92
C VAL A 357 -15.31 6.29 39.82
N LEU A 358 -15.11 7.25 38.91
CA LEU A 358 -16.07 8.34 38.66
C LEU A 358 -17.44 7.80 38.24
N LEU A 359 -17.48 6.87 37.29
CA LEU A 359 -18.74 6.29 36.82
C LEU A 359 -19.44 5.48 37.92
N ALA A 360 -18.70 4.71 38.72
CA ALA A 360 -19.26 3.97 39.84
C ALA A 360 -19.93 4.91 40.88
N LEU A 361 -19.33 6.07 41.16
CA LEU A 361 -19.94 7.08 42.04
C LEU A 361 -21.25 7.64 41.45
N ILE A 362 -21.30 7.89 40.14
CA ILE A 362 -22.51 8.34 39.45
C ILE A 362 -23.61 7.27 39.53
N GLU A 363 -23.26 6.00 39.33
CA GLU A 363 -24.19 4.86 39.45
C GLU A 363 -24.76 4.71 40.87
N LYS A 364 -24.06 5.22 41.89
CA LYS A 364 -24.56 5.36 43.28
C LYS A 364 -25.36 6.64 43.55
N GLY A 365 -25.71 7.38 42.50
CA GLY A 365 -26.58 8.55 42.55
C GLY A 365 -25.85 9.89 42.78
N MET A 366 -24.52 9.93 42.65
CA MET A 366 -23.77 11.19 42.72
C MET A 366 -23.91 11.99 41.43
N ALA A 367 -24.04 13.32 41.54
CA ALA A 367 -23.99 14.19 40.36
C ALA A 367 -22.60 14.10 39.69
N ARG A 368 -22.56 14.16 38.35
CA ARG A 368 -21.32 14.02 37.58
C ARG A 368 -20.22 14.97 38.03
N GLU A 369 -20.53 16.26 38.16
CA GLU A 369 -19.54 17.27 38.58
C GLU A 369 -19.00 16.99 39.98
N ALA A 370 -19.88 16.59 40.91
CA ALA A 370 -19.45 16.21 42.26
C ALA A 370 -18.51 14.99 42.25
N ALA A 371 -18.82 13.96 41.45
CA ALA A 371 -17.95 12.79 41.30
C ALA A 371 -16.60 13.17 40.66
N TYR A 372 -16.63 14.06 39.66
CA TYR A 372 -15.44 14.55 38.99
C TYR A 372 -14.54 15.35 39.94
N ASP A 373 -15.09 16.31 40.66
CA ASP A 373 -14.37 17.17 41.62
C ASP A 373 -13.83 16.37 42.81
N ILE A 374 -14.43 15.22 43.12
CA ILE A 374 -13.90 14.27 44.11
C ILE A 374 -12.72 13.48 43.53
N VAL A 375 -12.82 12.96 42.30
CA VAL A 375 -11.83 12.04 41.72
C VAL A 375 -10.60 12.77 41.19
N GLN A 376 -10.77 13.92 40.52
CA GLN A 376 -9.69 14.63 39.84
C GLN A 376 -8.54 15.02 40.78
N PRO A 377 -8.77 15.64 41.96
CA PRO A 377 -7.66 16.02 42.84
C PRO A 377 -6.85 14.82 43.33
N LYS A 378 -7.48 13.63 43.46
CA LYS A 378 -6.81 12.40 43.90
C LYS A 378 -5.98 11.80 42.76
N ALA A 379 -6.49 11.85 41.53
CA ALA A 379 -5.72 11.47 40.36
C ALA A 379 -4.48 12.37 40.20
N MET A 380 -4.63 13.69 40.38
CA MET A 380 -3.51 14.63 40.36
C MET A 380 -2.53 14.36 41.49
N HIS A 381 -3.02 14.11 42.71
CA HIS A 381 -2.17 13.77 43.84
C HIS A 381 -1.38 12.47 43.61
N ALA A 382 -2.01 11.41 43.10
CA ALA A 382 -1.34 10.16 42.74
C ALA A 382 -0.17 10.39 41.77
N TRP A 383 -0.36 11.29 40.80
CA TRP A 383 0.67 11.67 39.83
C TRP A 383 1.81 12.47 40.46
N GLU A 384 1.50 13.45 41.29
CA GLU A 384 2.50 14.35 41.89
C GLU A 384 3.34 13.66 42.97
N THR A 385 2.78 12.68 43.67
CA THR A 385 3.43 12.00 44.80
C THR A 385 3.86 10.57 44.50
N GLU A 386 3.62 10.09 43.28
CA GLU A 386 3.88 8.69 42.87
C GLU A 386 3.17 7.65 43.77
N THR A 387 2.06 8.04 44.40
CA THR A 387 1.24 7.17 45.25
C THR A 387 0.20 6.45 44.41
N HIS A 388 -0.05 5.17 44.68
CA HIS A 388 -1.05 4.41 43.93
C HIS A 388 -2.46 5.00 44.13
N PHE A 389 -3.12 5.38 43.04
CA PHE A 389 -4.43 6.04 43.03
C PHE A 389 -5.49 5.27 43.83
N LYS A 390 -5.46 3.93 43.77
CA LYS A 390 -6.34 3.07 44.58
C LYS A 390 -6.27 3.38 46.09
N GLN A 391 -5.06 3.60 46.63
CA GLN A 391 -4.89 3.90 48.06
C GLN A 391 -5.55 5.24 48.43
N LEU A 392 -5.48 6.23 47.53
CA LEU A 392 -6.11 7.53 47.73
C LEU A 392 -7.64 7.45 47.63
N VAL A 393 -8.15 6.56 46.78
CA VAL A 393 -9.59 6.27 46.65
C VAL A 393 -10.11 5.56 47.89
N GLU A 394 -9.39 4.57 48.41
CA GLU A 394 -9.75 3.82 49.62
C GLU A 394 -9.72 4.70 50.88
N ALA A 395 -8.79 5.65 50.94
CA ALA A 395 -8.64 6.56 52.08
C ALA A 395 -9.64 7.73 52.08
N ASP A 396 -10.34 8.00 50.96
CA ASP A 396 -11.32 9.09 50.90
C ASP A 396 -12.69 8.62 51.42
N GLU A 397 -13.14 9.23 52.52
CA GLU A 397 -14.43 8.91 53.16
C GLU A 397 -15.64 9.16 52.24
N GLN A 398 -15.60 10.15 51.34
CA GLN A 398 -16.70 10.43 50.42
C GLN A 398 -16.85 9.34 49.36
N ILE A 399 -15.75 8.65 49.01
CA ILE A 399 -15.78 7.52 48.08
C ILE A 399 -16.11 6.22 48.82
N SER A 400 -15.41 5.91 49.91
CA SER A 400 -15.57 4.66 50.67
C SER A 400 -16.93 4.52 51.38
N THR A 401 -17.64 5.62 51.63
CA THR A 401 -19.04 5.57 52.10
C THR A 401 -20.06 5.27 51.00
N LYS A 402 -19.70 5.42 49.72
CA LYS A 402 -20.57 5.17 48.56
C LYS A 402 -20.26 3.86 47.84
N LEU A 403 -19.00 3.46 47.82
CA LEU A 403 -18.51 2.25 47.16
C LEU A 403 -17.96 1.29 48.21
N SER A 404 -18.40 0.04 48.16
CA SER A 404 -17.79 -1.04 48.93
C SER A 404 -16.38 -1.36 48.43
N GLN A 405 -15.56 -2.02 49.25
CA GLN A 405 -14.22 -2.45 48.85
C GLN A 405 -14.23 -3.29 47.57
N ALA A 406 -15.20 -4.19 47.40
CA ALA A 406 -15.32 -5.01 46.19
C ALA A 406 -15.64 -4.18 44.94
N GLU A 407 -16.44 -3.12 45.05
CA GLU A 407 -16.74 -2.21 43.95
C GLU A 407 -15.53 -1.33 43.60
N ILE A 408 -14.75 -0.92 44.60
CA ILE A 408 -13.47 -0.25 44.38
C ILE A 408 -12.51 -1.21 43.68
N ASP A 409 -12.35 -2.44 44.16
CA ASP A 409 -11.48 -3.44 43.54
C ASP A 409 -11.83 -3.69 42.07
N ASP A 410 -13.13 -3.81 41.73
CA ASP A 410 -13.62 -3.95 40.36
C ASP A 410 -13.26 -2.76 39.45
N CYS A 411 -13.28 -1.53 39.99
CA CYS A 411 -12.90 -0.35 39.21
C CYS A 411 -11.44 -0.40 38.72
N PHE A 412 -10.56 -1.10 39.45
CA PHE A 412 -9.14 -1.25 39.14
C PHE A 412 -8.80 -2.55 38.40
N ASP A 413 -9.80 -3.34 38.00
CA ASP A 413 -9.59 -4.52 37.16
C ASP A 413 -9.52 -4.13 35.67
N TYR A 414 -8.34 -4.30 35.05
CA TYR A 414 -8.17 -4.02 33.63
C TYR A 414 -8.96 -4.96 32.72
N THR A 415 -9.35 -6.16 33.18
CA THR A 415 -10.09 -7.13 32.37
C THR A 415 -11.46 -6.59 31.94
N TYR A 416 -12.01 -5.61 32.68
CA TYR A 416 -13.20 -4.87 32.30
C TYR A 416 -13.10 -4.28 30.88
N HIS A 417 -11.92 -3.80 30.48
CA HIS A 417 -11.69 -3.18 29.17
C HIS A 417 -11.60 -4.22 28.05
N LEU A 418 -11.40 -5.50 28.39
CA LEU A 418 -11.20 -6.59 27.44
C LEU A 418 -12.52 -7.31 27.08
N LYS A 419 -13.61 -7.04 27.80
CA LYS A 419 -14.90 -7.74 27.66
C LYS A 419 -15.51 -7.73 26.25
N ASN A 420 -15.14 -6.75 25.43
CA ASN A 420 -15.66 -6.59 24.06
C ASN A 420 -14.64 -6.94 22.96
N VAL A 421 -13.45 -7.45 23.31
CA VAL A 421 -12.41 -7.82 22.33
C VAL A 421 -12.94 -8.86 21.35
N ASP A 422 -13.63 -9.89 21.85
CA ASP A 422 -14.21 -10.95 21.01
C ASP A 422 -15.25 -10.41 20.02
N ALA A 423 -16.16 -9.56 20.51
CA ALA A 423 -17.18 -8.93 19.66
C ALA A 423 -16.56 -8.12 18.52
N ILE A 424 -15.45 -7.41 18.77
CA ILE A 424 -14.73 -6.64 17.74
C ILE A 424 -14.07 -7.58 16.72
N PHE A 425 -13.40 -8.64 17.16
CA PHE A 425 -12.77 -9.61 16.26
C PHE A 425 -13.81 -10.32 15.37
N ASN A 426 -14.97 -10.67 15.93
CA ASN A 426 -16.07 -11.29 15.19
C ASN A 426 -16.61 -10.35 14.11
N ARG A 427 -16.73 -9.05 14.41
CA ARG A 427 -17.22 -8.04 13.46
C ARG A 427 -16.37 -7.94 12.19
N ILE A 428 -15.07 -8.20 12.28
CA ILE A 428 -14.13 -8.12 11.15
C ILE A 428 -13.71 -9.51 10.63
N GLY A 429 -14.41 -10.57 11.03
CA GLY A 429 -14.18 -11.92 10.52
C GLY A 429 -12.87 -12.58 10.96
N LEU A 430 -12.30 -12.17 12.10
CA LEU A 430 -11.04 -12.73 12.65
C LEU A 430 -11.25 -13.80 13.73
N GLU A 431 -12.36 -14.54 13.67
CA GLU A 431 -12.61 -15.65 14.61
C GLU A 431 -11.49 -16.70 14.57
N VAL A 432 -11.11 -17.17 15.76
CA VAL A 432 -10.42 -18.45 15.92
C VAL A 432 -11.51 -19.47 16.18
N LYS A 433 -11.74 -20.37 15.23
CA LYS A 433 -12.61 -21.53 15.46
C LYS A 433 -12.01 -22.47 16.50
#